data_AF-A0ABD5QP36-F1
#
_entry.id   AF-A0ABD5QP36-F1
#
_cell.length_a   1.000
_cell.length_b   1.000
_cell.length_c   1.000
_cell.angle_alpha   90.00
_cell.angle_beta   90.00
_cell.angle_gamma   90.00
#
_symmetry.space_group_name_H-M   'P 1'
#
loop_
_entity.id
_entity.type
_entity.pdbx_description
1 polymer ?
#
loop_
_entity_poly.entity_id
_entity_poly.type
_entity_poly.pdbx_seq_one_letter_code
_entity_poly.pdbx_strand_id
1 'polypeptide(L)'
;MASEACDVCERSVRIAGGIGDLWNFAFESTQGMTLELADGSEFFLCFECMESLPEDTEPTAGDVADLRERTEPVDEDRNSFWHWG
;
A
#
# COMPACT_ATOMS: atom_id res chain seq x y z
N MET A 1 -11.03 -8.77 8.66
CA MET A 1 -10.32 -7.57 8.18
C MET A 1 -9.39 -8.05 7.10
N ALA A 2 -9.58 -7.60 5.87
CA ALA A 2 -8.69 -7.96 4.76
C ALA A 2 -7.50 -6.99 4.76
N SER A 3 -6.30 -7.53 4.61
CA SER A 3 -5.09 -6.74 4.39
C SER A 3 -4.25 -7.39 3.31
N GLU A 4 -3.50 -6.57 2.58
CA GLU A 4 -2.62 -6.99 1.49
C GLU A 4 -1.30 -6.23 1.61
N ALA A 5 -0.22 -6.88 1.17
CA ALA A 5 1.10 -6.28 1.22
C ALA A 5 1.25 -5.26 0.08
N CYS A 6 1.79 -4.08 0.38
CA CYS A 6 2.17 -3.12 -0.65
C CYS A 6 3.31 -3.70 -1.51
N ASP A 7 3.18 -3.64 -2.84
CA ASP A 7 4.20 -4.16 -3.77
C ASP A 7 5.54 -3.41 -3.72
N VAL A 8 5.59 -2.26 -3.04
CA VAL A 8 6.78 -1.41 -2.88
C VAL A 8 7.42 -1.59 -1.50
N CYS A 9 6.69 -1.24 -0.44
CA CYS A 9 7.24 -1.19 0.92
C CYS A 9 6.97 -2.44 1.76
N GLU A 10 6.25 -3.42 1.19
CA GLU A 10 5.91 -4.72 1.79
C GLU A 10 5.07 -4.64 3.08
N ARG A 11 4.63 -3.44 3.47
CA ARG A 11 3.77 -3.20 4.62
C ARG A 11 2.40 -3.86 4.40
N SER A 12 1.85 -4.49 5.44
CA SER A 12 0.46 -4.96 5.45
C SER A 12 -0.51 -3.76 5.52
N VAL A 13 -1.20 -3.48 4.42
CA VAL A 13 -2.15 -2.37 4.26
C VAL A 13 -3.56 -2.90 4.37
N ARG A 14 -4.42 -2.20 5.11
CA ARG A 14 -5.84 -2.56 5.20
C ARG A 14 -6.58 -2.21 3.92
N ILE A 15 -7.30 -3.19 3.38
CA ILE A 15 -8.20 -3.02 2.24
C ILE A 15 -9.64 -2.95 2.77
N ALA A 16 -10.44 -2.03 2.23
CA ALA A 16 -11.89 -2.08 2.44
C ALA A 16 -12.44 -3.22 1.58
N GLY A 17 -12.84 -4.32 2.22
CA GLY A 17 -13.22 -5.50 1.47
C GLY A 17 -13.72 -6.64 2.33
N GLY A 18 -14.99 -6.61 2.70
CA GLY A 18 -15.71 -7.75 3.28
C GLY A 18 -17.20 -7.44 3.47
N ILE A 19 -18.06 -8.47 3.43
CA ILE A 19 -19.49 -8.34 3.79
C ILE A 19 -19.67 -7.76 5.21
N GLY A 20 -18.68 -7.90 6.09
CA GLY A 20 -18.66 -7.25 7.41
C GLY A 20 -18.52 -5.72 7.35
N ASP A 21 -17.78 -5.18 6.37
CA ASP A 21 -17.59 -3.74 6.14
C ASP A 21 -18.77 -3.08 5.41
N LEU A 22 -19.70 -3.89 4.86
CA LEU A 22 -20.96 -3.38 4.29
C LEU A 22 -22.02 -3.06 5.37
N TRP A 23 -21.93 -3.71 6.53
CA TRP A 23 -22.88 -3.53 7.64
C TRP A 23 -22.28 -2.73 8.79
N ASN A 24 -20.97 -2.77 8.94
CA ASN A 24 -20.23 -1.83 9.75
C ASN A 24 -19.77 -0.72 8.83
N PHE A 25 -20.40 0.46 8.89
CA PHE A 25 -19.84 1.71 8.35
C PHE A 25 -18.56 2.08 9.13
N ALA A 26 -17.59 1.16 9.22
CA ALA A 26 -16.23 1.47 9.58
C ALA A 26 -15.68 2.29 8.41
N PHE A 27 -15.89 3.59 8.50
CA PHE A 27 -15.15 4.64 7.82
C PHE A 27 -13.65 4.61 8.17
N GLU A 28 -13.09 3.45 8.54
CA GLU A 28 -11.64 3.30 8.59
C GLU A 28 -11.17 3.40 7.15
N SER A 29 -10.51 4.51 6.85
CA SER A 29 -10.01 4.84 5.52
C SER A 29 -9.19 3.66 5.00
N THR A 30 -9.46 3.21 3.78
CA THR A 30 -8.52 2.33 3.07
C THR A 30 -7.15 3.00 3.11
N GLN A 31 -6.10 2.20 3.25
CA GLN A 31 -4.74 2.74 3.31
C GLN A 31 -3.95 2.46 2.02
N GLY A 32 -4.62 1.89 1.01
CA GLY A 32 -4.09 1.58 -0.31
C GLY A 32 -5.18 1.17 -1.30
N MET A 33 -4.79 1.04 -2.57
CA MET A 33 -5.63 0.53 -3.64
C MET A 33 -4.79 -0.13 -4.74
N THR A 34 -5.44 -0.98 -5.53
CA THR A 34 -4.86 -1.50 -6.77
C THR A 34 -4.92 -0.42 -7.86
N LEU A 35 -3.77 -0.13 -8.47
CA LEU A 35 -3.62 0.78 -9.59
C LEU A 35 -3.29 0.01 -10.86
N GLU A 36 -3.96 0.37 -11.96
CA GLU A 36 -3.57 -0.02 -13.31
C GLU A 36 -2.60 1.04 -13.86
N LEU A 37 -1.41 0.61 -14.28
CA LEU A 37 -0.34 1.46 -14.79
C LEU A 37 -0.37 1.57 -16.32
N ALA A 38 0.43 2.48 -16.87
CA ALA A 38 0.42 2.80 -18.31
C ALA A 38 0.82 1.64 -19.22
N ASP A 39 1.60 0.69 -18.71
CA ASP A 39 1.99 -0.55 -19.39
C ASP A 39 0.95 -1.67 -19.27
N GLY A 40 -0.20 -1.40 -18.62
CA GLY A 40 -1.27 -2.35 -18.36
C GLY A 40 -0.97 -3.31 -17.21
N SER A 41 0.07 -3.04 -16.43
CA SER A 41 0.35 -3.79 -15.20
C SER A 41 -0.53 -3.31 -14.05
N GLU A 42 -0.88 -4.21 -13.14
CA GLU A 42 -1.68 -3.91 -11.96
C GLU A 42 -0.83 -4.13 -10.70
N PHE A 43 -0.77 -3.13 -9.81
CA PHE A 43 -0.03 -3.20 -8.56
C PHE A 43 -0.87 -2.66 -7.40
N PHE A 44 -0.76 -3.29 -6.23
CA PHE A 44 -1.39 -2.82 -5.01
C PHE A 44 -0.42 -1.94 -4.22
N LEU A 45 -0.73 -0.65 -4.13
CA LEU A 45 0.12 0.35 -3.47
C LEU A 45 -0.61 1.00 -2.31
N CYS A 46 0.13 1.23 -1.22
CA CYS A 46 -0.34 2.14 -0.16
C CYS A 46 -0.33 3.59 -0.66
N PHE A 47 -1.11 4.46 -0.02
CA PHE A 47 -1.18 5.86 -0.42
C PHE A 47 0.18 6.58 -0.34
N GLU A 48 1.03 6.25 0.63
CA GLU A 48 2.38 6.84 0.73
C GLU A 48 3.27 6.48 -0.48
N CYS A 49 3.24 5.21 -0.92
CA CYS A 49 4.01 4.77 -2.08
C CYS A 49 3.42 5.34 -3.38
N MET A 50 2.10 5.49 -3.45
CA MET A 50 1.43 6.14 -4.58
C MET A 50 1.85 7.60 -4.73
N GLU A 51 1.91 8.36 -3.63
CA GLU A 51 2.40 9.74 -3.62
C GLU A 51 3.89 9.87 -3.97
N SER A 52 4.64 8.76 -3.92
CA SER A 52 6.05 8.72 -4.27
C SER A 52 6.31 8.33 -5.73
N LEU A 53 5.26 7.99 -6.50
CA LEU A 53 5.37 7.73 -7.92
C LEU A 53 5.68 9.03 -8.70
N PRO A 54 6.31 8.93 -9.88
CA PRO A 54 6.54 10.10 -10.72
C PRO A 54 5.22 10.76 -11.11
N GLU A 55 5.10 12.05 -10.82
CA GLU A 55 3.94 12.89 -11.19
C GLU A 55 4.09 13.53 -12.58
N ASP A 56 5.33 13.60 -13.09
CA ASP A 56 5.66 14.20 -14.39
C ASP A 56 5.42 13.26 -15.59
N THR A 57 5.24 11.96 -15.35
CA THR A 57 5.10 10.93 -16.37
C THR A 57 4.06 9.89 -15.96
N GLU A 58 3.44 9.22 -16.92
CA GLU A 58 2.55 8.11 -16.62
C GLU A 58 3.38 6.95 -16.01
N PRO A 59 3.08 6.53 -14.77
CA PRO A 59 3.87 5.51 -14.07
C PRO A 59 3.75 4.14 -14.74
N THR A 60 4.84 3.38 -14.70
CA THR A 60 4.99 2.03 -15.28
C THR A 60 5.50 1.03 -14.24
N ALA A 61 5.51 -0.27 -14.57
CA ALA A 61 6.11 -1.28 -13.69
C ALA A 61 7.59 -1.01 -13.35
N GLY A 62 8.33 -0.33 -14.24
CA GLY A 62 9.71 0.08 -14.00
C GLY A 62 9.81 1.08 -12.85
N ASP A 63 8.90 2.06 -12.81
CA ASP A 63 8.88 3.08 -11.74
C ASP A 63 8.55 2.47 -10.38
N VAL A 64 7.68 1.45 -10.35
CA VAL A 64 7.37 0.69 -9.13
C VAL A 64 8.59 -0.09 -8.65
N ALA A 65 9.33 -0.74 -9.56
CA ALA A 65 10.55 -1.46 -9.23
C ALA A 65 11.65 -0.52 -8.72
N ASP A 66 11.85 0.62 -9.38
CA ASP A 66 12.80 1.65 -8.96
C ASP A 66 12.40 2.26 -7.60
N LEU A 67 11.10 2.47 -7.37
CA LEU A 67 10.60 2.92 -6.06
C LEU A 67 10.84 1.87 -4.98
N ARG A 68 10.65 0.58 -5.28
CA ARG A 68 10.94 -0.53 -4.37
C ARG A 68 12.43 -0.60 -4.02
N GLU A 69 13.33 -0.43 -4.98
CA GLU A 69 14.78 -0.44 -4.71
C GLU A 69 15.22 0.72 -3.81
N ARG A 70 14.57 1.88 -3.94
CA ARG A 70 14.87 3.08 -3.13
C ARG A 70 14.14 3.11 -1.79
N THR A 71 13.06 2.32 -1.65
CA THR A 71 12.28 2.25 -0.41
C THR A 71 12.89 1.17 0.48
N GLU A 72 13.35 1.55 1.66
CA GLU A 72 13.74 0.56 2.67
C GLU A 72 12.49 -0.23 3.07
N PRO A 73 12.46 -1.58 2.92
CA PRO A 73 11.32 -2.37 3.34
C PRO A 73 11.07 -2.15 4.82
N VAL A 74 9.80 -2.06 5.21
CA VAL A 74 9.46 -1.83 6.61
C VAL A 74 9.77 -3.10 7.38
N ASP A 75 10.85 -3.09 8.18
CA ASP A 75 11.01 -4.05 9.26
C ASP A 75 9.77 -3.95 10.16
N GLU A 76 8.98 -5.02 10.24
CA GLU A 76 7.72 -5.12 11.01
C GLU A 76 7.89 -4.74 12.51
N ASP A 77 9.12 -4.59 13.01
CA ASP A 77 9.46 -4.33 14.41
C ASP A 77 9.11 -2.94 14.95
N ARG A 78 8.75 -1.95 14.12
CA ARG A 78 8.39 -0.61 14.64
C ARG A 78 7.00 -0.50 15.27
N ASN A 79 6.15 -1.53 15.16
CA ASN A 79 4.87 -1.55 15.89
C ASN A 79 4.99 -2.09 17.33
N SER A 80 6.19 -2.48 17.77
CA SER A 80 6.46 -2.94 19.14
C SER A 80 6.60 -1.80 20.17
N PHE A 81 6.46 -0.52 19.77
CA PHE A 81 6.69 0.64 20.66
C PHE A 81 5.68 0.77 21.82
N TRP A 82 4.65 -0.07 21.90
CA TRP A 82 3.60 -0.01 22.94
C TRP A 82 3.53 -1.20 23.90
N HIS A 83 4.55 -2.06 23.97
CA HIS A 83 4.65 -3.06 25.04
C HIS A 83 5.79 -2.78 26.01
N TRP A 84 5.41 -2.13 27.13
CA TRP A 84 5.93 -2.19 28.50
C TRP A 84 6.71 -1.01 29.11
N GLY A 85 6.21 -0.62 30.30
CA GLY A 85 6.69 0.35 31.26
C GLY A 85 5.61 0.61 32.31
#